data_AF-A0A5N9HPP8-F1
#
_entry.id   AF-A0A5N9HPP8-F1
#
_cell.length_a   1.000
_cell.length_b   1.000
_cell.length_c   1.000
_cell.angle_alpha   90.00
_cell.angle_beta   90.00
_cell.angle_gamma   90.00
#
_symmetry.space_group_name_H-M   'P 1'
#
loop_
_entity.id
_entity.type
_entity.pdbx_description
1 polymer ?
#
loop_
_entity_poly.entity_id
_entity_poly.type
_entity_poly.pdbx_seq_one_letter_code
_entity_poly.pdbx_strand_id
1 'polypeptide(L)'
;MQFYKIYEVAGPIIMFPLACLLWWSSSQKDVSVTLYATGMPVAVAFLIPYVGIRLLHVWEIRSPHSNQGFRPHHGFMFGSATSVICWLVYQTYLLFPATDSIWLFPIGLGLIIGLVNFLFDMFAISKGVLVVYNKSFAEGKSAFHISVQYAPIFFTSFGVVYGFELQHLITTTNEPDSALRYGTMLLSVLVSPLTTEIFHWIFYRESCLKSYKHTEDTI
;
A
#
# COMPACT_ATOMS: atom_id res chain seq x y z
N MET A 1 5.19 -23.04 -7.14
CA MET A 1 3.93 -22.84 -6.38
C MET A 1 4.06 -23.10 -4.87
N GLN A 2 4.85 -24.06 -4.40
CA GLN A 2 4.99 -24.36 -2.96
C GLN A 2 5.56 -23.20 -2.14
N PHE A 3 6.52 -22.45 -2.69
CA PHE A 3 7.04 -21.22 -2.08
C PHE A 3 5.93 -20.22 -1.73
N TYR A 4 5.02 -19.92 -2.67
CA TYR A 4 3.94 -18.96 -2.45
C TYR A 4 2.93 -19.43 -1.39
N LYS A 5 2.71 -20.75 -1.25
CA LYS A 5 1.84 -21.33 -0.22
C LYS A 5 2.40 -21.16 1.18
N ILE A 6 3.72 -21.26 1.34
CA ILE A 6 4.38 -21.09 2.63
C ILE A 6 4.53 -19.60 2.92
N TYR A 7 5.03 -18.83 1.94
CA TYR A 7 5.25 -17.40 2.04
C TYR A 7 4.00 -16.65 2.47
N GLU A 8 2.83 -17.06 1.98
CA GLU A 8 1.60 -16.35 2.29
C GLU A 8 1.08 -16.53 3.72
N VAL A 9 1.45 -17.62 4.38
CA VAL A 9 1.08 -17.88 5.78
C VAL A 9 2.20 -17.46 6.72
N ALA A 10 3.44 -17.85 6.41
CA ALA A 10 4.61 -17.51 7.22
C ALA A 10 4.93 -16.01 7.19
N GLY A 11 4.75 -15.37 6.03
CA GLY A 11 4.97 -13.94 5.83
C GLY A 11 4.29 -13.07 6.89
N PRO A 12 2.95 -13.06 7.00
CA PRO A 12 2.25 -12.24 8.00
C PRO A 12 2.60 -12.63 9.45
N ILE A 13 2.79 -13.93 9.75
CA ILE A 13 3.14 -14.41 11.09
C ILE A 13 4.51 -13.87 11.55
N ILE A 14 5.45 -13.71 10.62
CA ILE A 14 6.79 -13.20 10.92
C ILE A 14 6.82 -11.67 10.85
N MET A 15 6.30 -11.11 9.76
CA MET A 15 6.46 -9.70 9.44
C MET A 15 5.61 -8.79 10.33
N PHE A 16 4.40 -9.21 10.73
CA PHE A 16 3.56 -8.36 11.58
C PHE A 16 4.14 -8.20 13.00
N PRO A 17 4.53 -9.27 13.72
CA PRO A 17 5.23 -9.11 14.99
C PRO A 17 6.55 -8.35 14.85
N LEU A 18 7.33 -8.59 13.79
CA LEU A 18 8.55 -7.84 13.53
C LEU A 18 8.26 -6.33 13.40
N ALA A 19 7.26 -5.94 12.61
CA ALA A 19 6.86 -4.55 12.45
C ALA A 19 6.46 -3.92 13.80
N CYS A 20 5.67 -4.64 14.62
CA CYS A 20 5.30 -4.18 15.96
C CYS A 20 6.52 -4.01 16.87
N LEU A 21 7.46 -4.95 16.87
CA LEU A 21 8.66 -4.89 17.70
C LEU A 21 9.58 -3.72 17.31
N LEU A 22 9.79 -3.51 16.01
CA LEU A 22 10.61 -2.42 15.48
C LEU A 22 10.00 -1.06 15.86
N TRP A 23 8.70 -0.88 15.62
CA TRP A 23 8.02 0.37 15.94
C TRP A 23 7.86 0.60 17.43
N TRP A 24 7.63 -0.44 18.25
CA TRP A 24 7.55 -0.31 19.71
C TRP A 24 8.83 0.30 20.31
N SER A 25 9.99 -0.10 19.78
CA SER A 25 11.26 0.49 20.20
C SER A 25 11.42 1.93 19.70
N SER A 26 11.07 2.21 18.44
CA SER A 26 11.26 3.54 17.83
C SER A 26 10.24 4.58 18.28
N SER A 27 9.08 4.15 18.77
CA SER A 27 8.01 5.02 19.30
C SER A 27 8.18 5.38 20.77
N GLN A 28 9.31 5.02 21.40
CA GLN A 28 9.50 5.16 22.85
C GLN A 28 8.41 4.46 23.67
N LYS A 29 7.88 3.32 23.17
CA LYS A 29 6.78 2.56 23.79
C LYS A 29 5.43 3.27 23.74
N ASP A 30 5.25 4.24 22.85
CA ASP A 30 3.96 4.85 22.58
C ASP A 30 3.07 3.88 21.78
N VAL A 31 1.92 3.53 22.35
CA VAL A 31 0.98 2.57 21.77
C VAL A 31 0.33 3.15 20.51
N SER A 32 -0.03 4.43 20.53
CA SER A 32 -0.74 5.10 19.44
C SER A 32 0.11 5.18 18.17
N VAL A 33 1.37 5.60 18.31
CA VAL A 33 2.36 5.60 17.22
C VAL A 33 2.60 4.18 16.71
N THR A 34 2.79 3.22 17.61
CA THR A 34 3.09 1.83 17.22
C THR A 34 1.91 1.21 16.46
N LEU A 35 0.69 1.40 16.94
CA LEU A 35 -0.53 0.92 16.29
C LEU A 35 -0.78 1.63 14.96
N TYR A 36 -0.51 2.93 14.85
CA TYR A 36 -0.65 3.63 13.59
C TYR A 36 0.38 3.14 12.56
N ALA A 37 1.66 3.08 12.96
CA ALA A 37 2.76 2.71 12.10
C ALA A 37 2.65 1.28 11.55
N THR A 38 1.97 0.39 12.28
CA THR A 38 1.77 -1.01 11.87
C THR A 38 0.38 -1.26 11.30
N GLY A 39 -0.64 -0.71 11.96
CA GLY A 39 -2.06 -0.95 11.66
C GLY A 39 -2.55 -0.20 10.43
N MET A 40 -2.11 1.03 10.18
CA MET A 40 -2.60 1.82 9.03
C MET A 40 -2.24 1.16 7.69
N PRO A 41 -0.98 0.76 7.43
CA PRO A 41 -0.65 0.00 6.21
C PRO A 41 -1.43 -1.30 6.07
N VAL A 42 -1.66 -2.03 7.17
CA VAL A 42 -2.46 -3.26 7.17
C VAL A 42 -3.91 -2.97 6.82
N ALA A 43 -4.52 -1.95 7.42
CA ALA A 43 -5.89 -1.54 7.16
C ALA A 43 -6.09 -1.14 5.69
N VAL A 44 -5.17 -0.35 5.12
CA VAL A 44 -5.22 0.05 3.70
C VAL A 44 -5.06 -1.15 2.77
N ALA A 45 -4.11 -2.04 3.08
CA ALA A 45 -3.87 -3.27 2.34
C ALA A 45 -5.02 -4.30 2.45
N PHE A 46 -5.96 -4.09 3.38
CA PHE A 46 -7.23 -4.80 3.42
C PHE A 46 -8.31 -4.08 2.62
N LEU A 47 -8.55 -2.82 2.95
CA LEU A 47 -9.68 -2.05 2.47
C LEU A 47 -9.63 -1.86 0.95
N ILE A 48 -8.48 -1.40 0.43
CA ILE A 48 -8.37 -1.05 -0.99
C ILE A 48 -8.45 -2.32 -1.86
N PRO A 49 -7.71 -3.41 -1.59
CA PRO A 49 -7.88 -4.66 -2.34
C PRO A 49 -9.29 -5.24 -2.22
N TYR A 50 -9.93 -5.16 -1.06
CA TYR A 50 -11.30 -5.63 -0.90
C TYR A 50 -12.27 -4.87 -1.80
N VAL A 51 -12.23 -3.53 -1.78
CA VAL A 51 -13.07 -2.69 -2.66
C VAL A 51 -12.76 -2.97 -4.13
N GLY A 52 -11.48 -3.01 -4.50
CA GLY A 52 -11.04 -3.24 -5.88
C GLY A 52 -11.48 -4.60 -6.43
N ILE A 53 -11.46 -5.66 -5.61
CA ILE A 53 -11.83 -7.02 -6.02
C ILE A 53 -13.34 -7.24 -5.97
N ARG A 54 -13.98 -6.85 -4.86
CA ARG A 54 -15.37 -7.21 -4.55
C ARG A 54 -16.41 -6.28 -5.14
N LEU A 55 -16.09 -4.98 -5.18
CA LEU A 55 -17.05 -3.97 -5.58
C LEU A 55 -16.77 -3.52 -7.02
N LEU A 56 -15.51 -3.22 -7.32
CA LEU A 56 -15.12 -2.62 -8.60
C LEU A 56 -14.63 -3.63 -9.64
N HIS A 57 -14.25 -4.83 -9.21
CA HIS A 57 -13.72 -5.89 -10.07
C HIS A 57 -12.52 -5.45 -10.93
N VAL A 58 -11.71 -4.48 -10.47
CA VAL A 58 -10.58 -3.90 -11.21
C VAL A 58 -9.31 -4.73 -11.11
N TRP A 59 -9.20 -5.62 -10.13
CA TRP A 59 -8.12 -6.61 -10.07
C TRP A 59 -8.57 -7.87 -9.35
N GLU A 60 -7.75 -8.92 -9.43
CA GLU A 60 -7.89 -10.15 -8.66
C GLU A 60 -6.52 -10.75 -8.32
N ILE A 61 -6.48 -11.48 -7.20
CA ILE A 61 -5.31 -12.23 -6.78
C ILE A 61 -5.59 -13.72 -6.98
N ARG A 62 -4.81 -14.36 -7.85
CA ARG A 62 -4.85 -15.79 -8.15
C ARG A 62 -3.89 -16.53 -7.23
N SER A 63 -4.41 -17.18 -6.19
CA SER A 63 -3.62 -17.99 -5.26
C SER A 63 -4.43 -19.15 -4.71
N PRO A 64 -3.80 -20.23 -4.20
CA PRO A 64 -4.53 -21.37 -3.62
C PRO A 64 -5.47 -21.01 -2.46
N HIS A 65 -5.17 -19.92 -1.73
CA HIS A 65 -5.97 -19.45 -0.61
C HIS A 65 -6.75 -18.17 -0.94
N SER A 66 -6.88 -17.81 -2.22
CA SER A 66 -7.77 -16.70 -2.59
C SER A 66 -9.21 -17.19 -2.63
N ASN A 67 -10.08 -16.50 -1.92
CA ASN A 67 -11.52 -16.67 -2.02
C ASN A 67 -12.01 -15.66 -3.05
N GLN A 68 -12.42 -16.14 -4.23
CA GLN A 68 -12.97 -15.30 -5.32
C GLN A 68 -12.05 -14.09 -5.64
N GLY A 69 -10.75 -14.34 -5.77
CA GLY A 69 -9.75 -13.32 -6.09
C GLY A 69 -9.22 -12.52 -4.89
N PHE A 70 -9.81 -12.64 -3.69
CA PHE A 70 -9.34 -11.93 -2.49
C PHE A 70 -8.59 -12.84 -1.52
N ARG A 71 -7.54 -12.35 -0.87
CA ARG A 71 -6.72 -13.09 0.10
C ARG A 71 -6.83 -12.45 1.49
N PRO A 72 -7.51 -13.07 2.46
CA PRO A 72 -7.72 -12.50 3.78
C PRO A 72 -6.46 -12.25 4.62
N HIS A 73 -5.31 -12.83 4.28
CA HIS A 73 -4.03 -12.54 4.94
C HIS A 73 -3.16 -11.53 4.18
N HIS A 74 -3.61 -11.08 3.00
CA HIS A 74 -2.87 -10.13 2.17
C HIS A 74 -2.60 -8.82 2.88
N GLY A 75 -3.59 -8.29 3.60
CA GLY A 75 -3.43 -7.04 4.34
C GLY A 75 -2.32 -7.13 5.39
N PHE A 76 -2.24 -8.23 6.13
CA PHE A 76 -1.15 -8.45 7.07
C PHE A 76 0.20 -8.61 6.37
N MET A 77 0.30 -9.41 5.31
CA MET A 77 1.58 -9.60 4.61
C MET A 77 2.10 -8.28 4.02
N PHE A 78 1.29 -7.62 3.20
CA PHE A 78 1.68 -6.41 2.48
C PHE A 78 1.82 -5.21 3.41
N GLY A 79 0.87 -5.04 4.33
CA GLY A 79 0.87 -3.94 5.29
C GLY A 79 2.05 -4.02 6.27
N SER A 80 2.36 -5.20 6.80
CA SER A 80 3.52 -5.36 7.68
C SER A 80 4.85 -5.17 6.95
N ALA A 81 4.99 -5.67 5.72
CA ALA A 81 6.17 -5.39 4.90
C ALA A 81 6.35 -3.89 4.63
N THR A 82 5.25 -3.19 4.31
CA THR A 82 5.22 -1.72 4.14
C THR A 82 5.63 -1.01 5.43
N SER A 83 5.15 -1.48 6.59
CA SER A 83 5.53 -0.93 7.90
C SER A 83 7.01 -1.12 8.23
N VAL A 84 7.60 -2.27 7.89
CA VAL A 84 9.04 -2.52 8.05
C VAL A 84 9.87 -1.65 7.11
N ILE A 85 9.44 -1.48 5.84
CA ILE A 85 10.11 -0.55 4.91
C ILE A 85 10.02 0.88 5.45
N CYS A 86 8.86 1.28 5.95
CA CYS A 86 8.68 2.59 6.59
C CYS A 86 9.63 2.78 7.77
N TRP A 87 9.79 1.76 8.62
CA TRP A 87 10.74 1.79 9.72
C TRP A 87 12.18 1.99 9.23
N LEU A 88 12.60 1.27 8.20
CA LEU A 88 13.94 1.44 7.60
C LEU A 88 14.15 2.85 7.06
N VAL A 89 13.15 3.39 6.35
CA VAL A 89 13.21 4.76 5.83
C VAL A 89 13.28 5.76 6.98
N TYR A 90 12.50 5.56 8.04
CA TYR A 90 12.50 6.41 9.23
C TYR A 90 13.86 6.39 9.95
N GLN A 91 14.44 5.20 10.18
CA GLN A 91 15.77 5.07 10.77
C GLN A 91 16.83 5.77 9.91
N THR A 92 16.74 5.63 8.59
CA THR A 92 17.68 6.30 7.67
C THR A 92 17.49 7.82 7.73
N TYR A 93 16.24 8.31 7.77
CA TYR A 93 15.91 9.72 7.93
C TYR A 93 16.53 10.33 9.20
N LEU A 94 16.51 9.61 10.33
CA LEU A 94 17.12 10.06 11.59
C LEU A 94 18.65 10.21 11.53
N LEU A 95 19.31 9.61 10.55
CA LEU A 95 20.76 9.76 10.35
C LEU A 95 21.14 11.03 9.57
N PHE A 96 20.18 11.73 8.96
CA PHE A 96 20.47 12.92 8.16
C PHE A 96 20.51 14.19 9.01
N PRO A 97 21.44 15.12 8.76
CA PRO A 97 21.53 16.40 9.49
C PRO A 97 20.33 17.36 9.24
N ALA A 98 19.45 17.04 8.29
CA ALA A 98 18.31 17.86 7.88
C ALA A 98 16.96 17.31 8.40
N THR A 99 16.95 16.73 9.60
CA THR A 99 15.74 16.18 10.24
C THR A 99 14.65 17.21 10.46
N ASP A 100 14.96 18.51 10.48
CA ASP A 100 13.95 19.56 10.71
C ASP A 100 12.98 19.75 9.54
N SER A 101 13.25 19.13 8.38
CA SER A 101 12.34 19.17 7.24
C SER A 101 11.12 18.28 7.46
N ILE A 102 9.94 18.90 7.53
CA ILE A 102 8.64 18.21 7.54
C ILE A 102 8.34 17.45 6.23
N TRP A 103 9.10 17.69 5.17
CA TRP A 103 8.88 17.09 3.84
C TRP A 103 9.78 15.89 3.57
N LEU A 104 10.95 15.82 4.21
CA LEU A 104 12.01 14.87 3.84
C LEU A 104 11.57 13.43 4.07
N PHE A 105 11.07 13.12 5.26
CA PHE A 105 10.60 11.78 5.58
C PHE A 105 9.38 11.36 4.75
N PRO A 106 8.30 12.16 4.65
CA PRO A 106 7.12 11.80 3.85
C PRO A 106 7.44 11.57 2.36
N ILE A 107 8.21 12.48 1.73
CA ILE A 107 8.57 12.33 0.31
C ILE A 107 9.49 11.12 0.11
N GLY A 108 10.50 10.95 0.97
CA GLY A 108 11.40 9.80 0.91
C GLY A 108 10.65 8.48 1.05
N LEU A 109 9.71 8.40 2.00
CA LEU A 109 8.86 7.25 2.19
C LEU A 109 7.98 6.99 0.96
N GLY A 110 7.32 8.03 0.44
CA GLY A 110 6.53 7.98 -0.77
C GLY A 110 7.30 7.37 -1.93
N LEU A 111 8.49 7.88 -2.25
CA LEU A 111 9.30 7.39 -3.37
C LEU A 111 9.72 5.92 -3.20
N ILE A 112 10.13 5.52 -1.99
CA ILE A 112 10.55 4.14 -1.72
C ILE A 112 9.36 3.17 -1.79
N ILE A 113 8.23 3.50 -1.16
CA ILE A 113 7.01 2.69 -1.21
C ILE A 113 6.47 2.63 -2.64
N GLY A 114 6.50 3.74 -3.36
CA GLY A 114 6.16 3.84 -4.78
C GLY A 114 6.96 2.86 -5.64
N LEU A 115 8.28 2.93 -5.54
CA LEU A 115 9.19 2.09 -6.31
C LEU A 115 9.07 0.60 -5.96
N VAL A 116 9.13 0.26 -4.67
CA VAL A 116 9.11 -1.14 -4.22
C VAL A 116 7.82 -1.83 -4.67
N ASN A 117 6.67 -1.18 -4.47
CA ASN A 117 5.38 -1.78 -4.82
C ASN A 117 5.12 -1.79 -6.32
N PHE A 118 5.59 -0.79 -7.07
CA PHE A 118 5.57 -0.84 -8.53
C PHE A 118 6.34 -2.06 -9.06
N LEU A 119 7.56 -2.31 -8.55
CA LEU A 119 8.36 -3.47 -8.95
C LEU A 119 7.71 -4.78 -8.51
N PHE A 120 7.13 -4.82 -7.30
CA PHE A 120 6.41 -5.98 -6.81
C PHE A 120 5.18 -6.32 -7.65
N ASP A 121 4.35 -5.33 -8.00
CA ASP A 121 3.15 -5.54 -8.83
C ASP A 121 3.53 -5.96 -10.24
N MET A 122 4.55 -5.32 -10.84
CA MET A 122 5.08 -5.75 -12.13
C MET A 122 5.51 -7.23 -12.09
N PHE A 123 6.20 -7.65 -11.03
CA PHE A 123 6.59 -9.04 -10.85
C PHE A 123 5.38 -9.96 -10.64
N ALA A 124 4.43 -9.59 -9.76
CA ALA A 124 3.24 -10.38 -9.48
C ALA A 124 2.34 -10.58 -10.71
N ILE A 125 2.19 -9.53 -11.53
CA ILE A 125 1.47 -9.57 -12.80
C ILE A 125 2.20 -10.47 -13.80
N SER A 126 3.53 -10.35 -13.92
CA SER A 126 4.31 -11.21 -14.82
C SER A 126 4.22 -12.70 -14.49
N LYS A 127 3.89 -13.04 -13.24
CA LYS A 127 3.70 -14.41 -12.76
C LYS A 127 2.23 -14.86 -12.75
N GLY A 128 1.30 -14.01 -13.19
CA GLY A 128 -0.13 -14.29 -13.20
C GLY A 128 -0.76 -14.42 -11.80
N VAL A 129 -0.04 -13.97 -10.75
CA VAL A 129 -0.54 -13.99 -9.37
C VAL A 129 -1.47 -12.81 -9.12
N LEU A 130 -1.16 -11.66 -9.70
CA LEU A 130 -2.01 -10.47 -9.70
C LEU A 130 -2.51 -10.25 -11.12
N VAL A 131 -3.80 -10.02 -11.30
CA VAL A 131 -4.37 -9.59 -12.58
C VAL A 131 -5.07 -8.28 -12.35
N VAL A 132 -4.73 -7.26 -13.14
CA VAL A 132 -5.32 -5.92 -13.07
C VAL A 132 -6.00 -5.65 -14.39
N TYR A 133 -7.32 -5.46 -14.35
CA TYR A 133 -8.19 -5.33 -15.50
C TYR A 133 -8.26 -3.88 -16.00
N ASN A 134 -7.11 -3.27 -16.29
CA ASN A 134 -7.04 -1.95 -16.91
C ASN A 134 -6.98 -2.06 -18.45
N LYS A 135 -6.95 -0.91 -19.14
CA LYS A 135 -6.87 -0.87 -20.60
C LYS A 135 -5.61 -1.58 -21.14
N SER A 136 -4.46 -1.43 -20.46
CA SER A 136 -3.23 -2.13 -20.86
C SER A 136 -3.38 -3.65 -20.80
N PHE A 137 -4.13 -4.18 -19.83
CA PHE A 137 -4.48 -5.60 -19.78
C PHE A 137 -5.35 -6.01 -20.96
N ALA A 138 -6.41 -5.26 -21.26
CA ALA A 138 -7.32 -5.54 -22.37
C ALA A 138 -6.61 -5.54 -23.74
N GLU A 139 -5.59 -4.71 -23.90
CA GLU A 139 -4.75 -4.65 -25.10
C GLU A 139 -3.62 -5.69 -25.13
N GLY A 140 -3.57 -6.62 -24.17
CA GLY A 140 -2.55 -7.67 -24.10
C GLY A 140 -1.13 -7.13 -23.85
N LYS A 141 -0.98 -5.99 -23.17
CA LYS A 141 0.32 -5.37 -22.90
C LYS A 141 1.07 -6.10 -21.78
N SER A 142 2.38 -5.85 -21.72
CA SER A 142 3.26 -6.42 -20.71
C SER A 142 2.90 -5.99 -19.28
N ALA A 143 3.36 -6.75 -18.27
CA ALA A 143 3.23 -6.42 -16.86
C ALA A 143 3.68 -5.00 -16.49
N PHE A 144 4.77 -4.49 -17.08
CA PHE A 144 5.25 -3.11 -16.88
C PHE A 144 4.19 -2.07 -17.28
N HIS A 145 3.62 -2.22 -18.48
CA HIS A 145 2.60 -1.32 -19.00
C HIS A 145 1.31 -1.38 -18.17
N ILE A 146 0.96 -2.55 -17.65
CA ILE A 146 -0.18 -2.71 -16.76
C ILE A 146 0.09 -1.99 -15.42
N SER A 147 1.24 -2.22 -14.79
CA SER A 147 1.54 -1.68 -13.46
C SER A 147 1.79 -0.18 -13.47
N VAL A 148 2.47 0.36 -14.49
CA VAL A 148 2.83 1.79 -14.55
C VAL A 148 1.62 2.72 -14.60
N GLN A 149 0.47 2.24 -15.07
CA GLN A 149 -0.76 3.04 -15.16
C GLN A 149 -1.27 3.48 -13.77
N TYR A 150 -1.04 2.70 -12.72
CA TYR A 150 -1.59 2.99 -11.39
C TYR A 150 -0.56 2.94 -10.27
N ALA A 151 0.30 1.91 -10.24
CA ALA A 151 1.08 1.56 -9.06
C ALA A 151 2.01 2.69 -8.59
N PRO A 152 2.80 3.36 -9.47
CA PRO A 152 3.68 4.44 -9.03
C PRO A 152 2.94 5.57 -8.33
N ILE A 153 1.81 6.01 -8.89
CA ILE A 153 1.04 7.13 -8.33
C ILE A 153 0.32 6.71 -7.06
N PHE A 154 -0.34 5.56 -7.07
CA PHE A 154 -1.07 5.03 -5.92
C PHE A 154 -0.13 4.85 -4.72
N PHE A 155 0.96 4.10 -4.88
CA PHE A 155 1.84 3.78 -3.77
C PHE A 155 2.69 4.97 -3.32
N THR A 156 3.10 5.86 -4.23
CA THR A 156 3.83 7.08 -3.83
C THR A 156 2.95 8.01 -3.01
N SER A 157 1.75 8.32 -3.49
CA SER A 157 0.83 9.20 -2.76
C SER A 157 0.41 8.62 -1.42
N PHE A 158 0.19 7.29 -1.34
CA PHE A 158 -0.03 6.61 -0.07
C PHE A 158 1.16 6.79 0.88
N GLY A 159 2.39 6.50 0.44
CA GLY A 159 3.58 6.63 1.28
C GLY A 159 3.84 8.06 1.76
N VAL A 160 3.56 9.07 0.93
CA VAL A 160 3.65 10.48 1.33
C VAL A 160 2.66 10.81 2.44
N VAL A 161 1.38 10.51 2.24
CA VAL A 161 0.33 10.85 3.22
C VAL A 161 0.54 10.08 4.52
N TYR A 162 0.80 8.78 4.42
CA TYR A 162 1.13 7.95 5.58
C TYR A 162 2.37 8.49 6.33
N GLY A 163 3.39 8.95 5.61
CA GLY A 163 4.59 9.55 6.19
C GLY A 163 4.31 10.84 6.94
N PHE A 164 3.47 11.73 6.40
CA PHE A 164 3.06 12.97 7.09
C PHE A 164 2.36 12.67 8.40
N GLU A 165 1.39 11.77 8.34
CA GLU A 165 0.55 11.42 9.46
C GLU A 165 1.34 10.71 10.57
N LEU A 166 2.24 9.81 10.18
CA LEU A 166 3.14 9.14 11.13
C LEU A 166 4.15 10.11 11.75
N GLN A 167 4.75 11.01 10.96
CA GLN A 167 5.67 12.03 11.48
C GLN A 167 4.94 12.95 12.47
N HIS A 168 3.74 13.38 12.10
CA HIS A 168 2.89 14.19 12.96
C HIS A 168 2.63 13.47 14.29
N LEU A 169 2.23 12.20 14.26
CA LEU A 169 2.05 11.36 15.46
C LEU A 169 3.29 11.30 16.34
N ILE A 170 4.45 11.00 15.75
CA ILE A 170 5.71 10.90 16.49
C ILE A 170 6.05 12.23 17.18
N THR A 171 5.82 13.36 16.52
CA THR A 171 6.14 14.70 17.06
C THR A 171 5.15 15.21 18.10
N THR A 172 3.96 14.65 18.18
CA THR A 172 2.86 15.11 19.07
C THR A 172 2.38 14.01 20.02
N THR A 173 3.26 13.08 20.39
CA THR A 173 2.98 11.98 21.33
C THR A 173 2.52 12.45 22.72
N ASN A 174 2.90 13.65 23.13
CA ASN A 174 2.48 14.24 24.41
C ASN A 174 1.15 15.00 24.33
N GLU A 175 0.59 15.15 23.13
CA GLU A 175 -0.71 15.82 22.95
C GLU A 175 -1.86 14.85 23.23
N PRO A 176 -2.99 15.33 23.78
CA PRO A 176 -4.13 14.48 24.06
C PRO A 176 -4.70 13.89 22.77
N ASP A 177 -4.87 12.57 22.77
CA ASP A 177 -5.49 11.86 21.67
C ASP A 177 -6.96 12.25 21.49
N SER A 178 -7.40 12.30 20.23
CA SER A 178 -8.79 12.58 19.88
C SER A 178 -9.30 11.64 18.79
N ALA A 179 -10.58 11.27 18.87
CA ALA A 179 -11.23 10.48 17.82
C ALA A 179 -11.20 11.20 16.47
N LEU A 180 -11.25 12.54 16.48
CA LEU A 180 -11.16 13.37 15.28
C LEU A 180 -9.83 13.16 14.56
N ARG A 181 -8.71 13.15 15.29
CA ARG A 181 -7.37 12.89 14.76
C ARG A 181 -7.32 11.55 14.03
N TYR A 182 -7.73 10.46 14.68
CA TYR A 182 -7.72 9.15 14.03
C TYR A 182 -8.69 9.07 12.84
N GLY A 183 -9.81 9.80 12.91
CA GLY A 183 -10.75 9.94 11.80
C GLY A 183 -10.13 10.63 10.59
N THR A 184 -9.41 11.74 10.78
CA THR A 184 -8.74 12.45 9.66
C THR A 184 -7.63 11.60 9.06
N MET A 185 -6.87 10.89 9.89
CA MET A 185 -5.82 9.97 9.43
C MET A 185 -6.39 8.79 8.64
N LEU A 186 -7.57 8.29 9.01
CA LEU A 186 -8.25 7.26 8.24
C LEU A 186 -8.78 7.81 6.91
N LEU A 187 -9.29 9.04 6.88
CA LEU A 187 -9.75 9.66 5.64
C LEU A 187 -8.59 9.98 4.68
N SER A 188 -7.41 10.26 5.20
CA SER A 188 -6.24 10.60 4.39
C SER A 188 -5.80 9.42 3.49
N VAL A 189 -6.18 8.18 3.80
CA VAL A 189 -5.96 7.02 2.92
C VAL A 189 -6.65 7.15 1.57
N LEU A 190 -7.70 7.97 1.47
CA LEU A 190 -8.43 8.24 0.22
C LEU A 190 -7.66 9.16 -0.73
N VAL A 191 -6.61 9.83 -0.26
CA VAL A 191 -5.75 10.66 -1.12
C VAL A 191 -5.11 9.81 -2.21
N SER A 192 -4.68 8.58 -1.88
CA SER A 192 -4.04 7.69 -2.85
C SER A 192 -4.94 7.26 -4.02
N PRO A 193 -6.15 6.70 -3.80
CA PRO A 193 -7.06 6.40 -4.89
C PRO A 193 -7.50 7.67 -5.64
N LEU A 194 -7.74 8.80 -4.95
CA LEU A 194 -8.09 10.06 -5.61
C LEU A 194 -6.99 10.58 -6.53
N THR A 195 -5.74 10.57 -6.07
CA THR A 195 -4.58 11.01 -6.88
C THR A 195 -4.39 10.11 -8.10
N THR A 196 -4.61 8.80 -7.93
CA THR A 196 -4.56 7.82 -9.02
C THR A 196 -5.67 8.06 -10.05
N GLU A 197 -6.89 8.35 -9.60
CA GLU A 197 -8.02 8.68 -10.48
C GLU A 197 -7.76 9.97 -11.27
N ILE A 198 -7.26 11.02 -10.61
CA ILE A 198 -6.90 12.28 -11.27
C ILE A 198 -5.81 12.06 -12.32
N PHE A 199 -4.76 11.31 -11.98
CA PHE A 199 -3.71 10.94 -12.92
C PHE A 199 -4.28 10.21 -14.13
N HIS A 200 -5.18 9.26 -13.90
CA HIS A 200 -5.84 8.50 -14.96
C HIS A 200 -6.66 9.39 -15.91
N TRP A 201 -7.44 10.34 -15.38
CA TRP A 201 -8.17 11.30 -16.19
C TRP A 201 -7.28 12.22 -17.02
N ILE A 202 -6.14 12.64 -16.47
CA ILE A 202 -5.20 13.53 -17.18
C ILE A 202 -4.51 12.79 -18.33
N PHE A 203 -3.97 11.60 -18.07
CA PHE A 203 -3.07 10.91 -19.00
C PHE A 203 -3.75 9.86 -19.87
N TYR A 204 -4.84 9.24 -19.40
CA TYR A 204 -5.53 8.16 -20.11
C TYR A 204 -6.96 8.52 -20.54
N ARG A 205 -7.48 9.67 -20.08
CA ARG A 205 -8.85 10.16 -20.40
C ARG A 205 -9.95 9.17 -20.00
N GLU A 206 -9.70 8.39 -18.95
CA GLU A 206 -10.65 7.44 -18.39
C GLU A 206 -10.40 7.26 -16.89
N SER A 207 -11.38 6.69 -16.18
CA SER A 207 -11.27 6.38 -14.76
C SER A 207 -10.33 5.20 -14.50
N CYS A 208 -9.52 5.25 -13.43
CA CYS A 208 -8.74 4.11 -12.96
C CYS A 208 -9.61 3.01 -12.34
N LEU A 209 -10.87 3.33 -12.01
CA LEU A 209 -11.85 2.42 -11.43
C LEU A 209 -12.61 1.61 -12.50
N LYS A 210 -12.38 1.89 -13.79
CA LYS A 210 -12.98 1.15 -14.90
C LYS A 210 -12.32 -0.22 -15.02
N SER A 211 -13.12 -1.27 -14.90
CA SER A 211 -12.69 -2.66 -15.11
C SER A 211 -12.95 -3.15 -16.53
N TYR A 212 -11.95 -3.81 -17.10
CA TYR A 212 -11.99 -4.52 -18.38
C TYR A 212 -12.13 -6.04 -18.21
N LYS A 213 -12.61 -6.51 -17.05
CA LYS A 213 -12.75 -7.94 -16.78
C LYS A 213 -13.73 -8.64 -17.74
N HIS A 214 -14.79 -7.96 -18.16
CA HIS A 214 -15.87 -8.54 -18.97
C HIS A 214 -15.70 -8.34 -20.48
N THR A 215 -14.61 -7.74 -20.96
CA THR A 215 -14.37 -7.60 -22.40
C THR A 215 -13.90 -8.91 -23.08
N GLU A 216 -13.54 -9.94 -22.30
CA GLU A 216 -13.19 -11.26 -22.84
C GLU A 216 -14.41 -12.11 -23.23
N ASP A 217 -15.63 -11.78 -22.77
CA ASP A 217 -16.86 -12.54 -23.07
C ASP A 217 -17.48 -12.19 -24.45
N THR A 218 -16.82 -11.35 -25.25
CA THR A 218 -17.36 -10.80 -26.52
C THR A 218 -16.49 -11.06 -27.76
N ILE A 219 -15.53 -11.98 -27.71
CA ILE A 219 -14.73 -12.39 -28.88
C ILE A 219 -14.89 -13.89 -29.16
#